data_AF-A0A0M8ZY25-F1
#
_entry.id   AF-A0A0M8ZY25-F1
#
_cell.length_a   1.000
_cell.length_b   1.000
_cell.length_c   1.000
_cell.angle_alpha   90.00
_cell.angle_beta   90.00
_cell.angle_gamma   90.00
#
_symmetry.space_group_name_H-M   'P 1'
#
loop_
_entity.id
_entity.type
_entity.pdbx_description
1 polymer ?
#
loop_
_entity_poly.entity_id
_entity_poly.type
_entity_poly.pdbx_seq_one_letter_code
_entity_poly.pdbx_strand_id
1 'polypeptide(L)'
;MRAELLLILGALVISGDCGRGPIGESVVHESSRRRNGSLPKMTIGLVVPHTNFGVREYTKAVNRTVGSLRKSYRTKGHGKYSFLDKYDFTQNSVRLSMMTLTPSPTEILKSLCNEFLPMNVSAILYLMNYEKYGRSTASAQYFLQLAGYLGIPVIAWNADNSGLERRASQSNLQLQLAPSLEHQTAAMLSILERYKWHQFSVVTSQIAGHDDFVQAVRERISDMQDTFKFTILSAILVTDPRDLLELVNSESRVMLLYSTREEAISILGAAHDYKITGENYVWVVTQSVIENLQTPSQFPIGMLGVHFDTSTESLVSEITTAVKVYAYGAEDFLNNQANKHLSLNTQLSCEGSYGESRWDTGDLFFKYLKNVSVEGDQGKPNVEFTQDGVLKAAELKIMNLRPGLSKQLVWEEIGVWKSWEKEGLDIKDIVWPGNTHTPPQGVPEKFYLKITFLEEPPYINLAPPDPVSGKCLVDRGVHCRVAKESDMVERIGSVINNMEKRKQSLRYRIQSVVDEREGHAGNVPQSEENIATCDTG
;
A
#
# COMPACT_ATOMS: atom_id res chain seq x y z
N MET A 1 -17.57 16.64 48.80
CA MET A 1 -18.91 16.38 49.37
C MET A 1 -19.77 17.63 49.24
N ARG A 2 -20.63 17.67 48.23
CA ARG A 2 -21.87 18.46 48.18
C ARG A 2 -22.86 17.57 47.45
N ALA A 3 -24.03 17.35 48.04
CA ALA A 3 -25.07 16.51 47.47
C ALA A 3 -26.16 17.42 46.90
N GLU A 4 -26.54 17.19 45.64
CA GLU A 4 -27.71 17.85 45.05
C GLU A 4 -28.90 16.88 45.07
N LEU A 5 -30.01 17.35 45.63
CA LEU A 5 -31.28 16.63 45.65
C LEU A 5 -31.93 16.73 44.27
N LEU A 6 -32.16 15.61 43.59
CA LEU A 6 -33.03 15.56 42.43
C LEU A 6 -34.47 15.27 42.87
N LEU A 7 -35.37 16.25 42.68
CA LEU A 7 -36.81 16.09 42.91
C LEU A 7 -37.45 15.36 41.72
N ILE A 8 -38.02 14.18 41.97
CA ILE A 8 -38.80 13.44 40.98
C ILE A 8 -40.26 13.90 41.05
N LEU A 9 -40.72 14.62 40.03
CA LEU A 9 -42.13 14.92 39.82
C LEU A 9 -42.78 13.81 38.97
N GLY A 10 -43.57 12.95 39.61
CA GLY A 10 -44.40 11.97 38.92
C GLY A 10 -45.67 12.60 38.37
N ALA A 11 -45.95 12.38 37.07
CA ALA A 11 -47.21 12.75 36.45
C ALA A 11 -48.14 11.53 36.39
N LEU A 12 -49.34 11.64 36.97
CA LEU A 12 -50.42 10.68 36.76
C LEU A 12 -50.87 10.70 35.28
N VAL A 13 -51.06 9.53 34.70
CA VAL A 13 -51.93 9.36 33.52
C VAL A 13 -53.21 8.69 33.96
N ILE A 14 -54.35 9.34 33.69
CA ILE A 14 -55.68 8.90 34.09
C ILE A 14 -56.21 7.88 33.07
N SER A 15 -56.69 6.74 33.56
CA SER A 15 -57.36 5.72 32.74
C SER A 15 -58.72 6.21 32.24
N GLY A 16 -58.99 6.03 30.94
CA GLY A 16 -60.32 6.07 30.36
C GLY A 16 -60.63 4.73 29.70
N ASP A 17 -61.64 4.02 30.18
CA ASP A 17 -62.03 2.68 29.72
C ASP A 17 -63.48 2.68 29.21
N CYS A 18 -63.67 2.27 27.95
CA CYS A 18 -64.92 1.82 27.32
C CYS A 18 -64.62 1.47 25.84
N GLY A 19 -65.05 0.33 25.27
CA GLY A 19 -65.85 -0.75 25.83
C GLY A 19 -65.65 -2.08 25.09
N ARG A 20 -66.31 -3.14 25.60
CA ARG A 20 -66.02 -4.55 25.27
C ARG A 20 -66.72 -5.06 24.00
N GLY A 21 -66.02 -5.93 23.26
CA GLY A 21 -66.53 -6.92 22.30
C GLY A 21 -65.85 -8.28 22.54
N PRO A 22 -66.46 -9.42 22.21
CA PRO A 22 -66.23 -10.66 22.96
C PRO A 22 -64.95 -11.43 22.64
N ILE A 23 -64.52 -12.19 23.64
CA ILE A 23 -63.37 -13.12 23.63
C ILE A 23 -63.68 -14.32 22.71
N GLY A 24 -62.73 -14.68 21.86
CA GLY A 24 -62.68 -15.95 21.15
C GLY A 24 -61.23 -16.42 21.07
N GLU A 25 -60.85 -17.39 21.90
CA GLU A 25 -59.53 -18.02 21.82
C GLU A 25 -59.38 -18.73 20.48
N SER A 26 -58.34 -18.37 19.73
CA SER A 26 -57.87 -19.17 18.60
C SER A 26 -56.35 -19.19 18.61
N VAL A 27 -55.79 -20.29 19.13
CA VAL A 27 -54.38 -20.62 18.99
C VAL A 27 -54.13 -20.92 17.51
N VAL A 28 -53.73 -19.91 16.76
CA VAL A 28 -53.31 -20.08 15.36
C VAL A 28 -51.90 -20.67 15.35
N HIS A 29 -51.83 -22.00 15.33
CA HIS A 29 -50.68 -22.68 14.76
C HIS A 29 -50.47 -22.17 13.33
N GLU A 30 -49.46 -21.33 13.10
CA GLU A 30 -49.09 -20.90 11.75
C GLU A 30 -48.34 -22.02 11.02
N SER A 31 -49.10 -23.08 10.73
CA SER A 31 -48.71 -24.15 9.81
C SER A 31 -48.41 -23.55 8.43
N SER A 32 -47.31 -24.00 7.84
CA SER A 32 -46.70 -23.53 6.60
C SER A 32 -47.67 -23.43 5.41
N ARG A 33 -48.35 -22.30 5.27
CA ARG A 33 -49.04 -21.92 4.02
C ARG A 33 -48.09 -21.11 3.15
N ARG A 34 -47.53 -21.77 2.13
CA ARG A 34 -46.86 -21.09 1.00
C ARG A 34 -47.84 -20.09 0.38
N ARG A 35 -47.74 -18.81 0.73
CA ARG A 35 -48.40 -17.74 -0.03
C ARG A 35 -47.78 -17.73 -1.43
N ASN A 36 -48.62 -17.63 -2.46
CA ASN A 36 -48.18 -17.60 -3.85
C ASN A 36 -47.67 -16.18 -4.22
N GLY A 37 -46.67 -15.70 -3.47
CA GLY A 37 -46.04 -14.41 -3.65
C GLY A 37 -44.66 -14.57 -4.29
N SER A 38 -44.28 -13.62 -5.14
CA SER A 38 -42.91 -13.52 -5.65
C SER A 38 -41.92 -13.38 -4.49
N LEU A 39 -40.81 -14.14 -4.54
CA LEU A 39 -39.74 -13.99 -3.55
C LEU A 39 -39.26 -12.53 -3.50
N PRO A 40 -38.90 -12.00 -2.31
CA PRO A 40 -38.31 -10.67 -2.18
C PRO A 40 -37.06 -10.56 -3.06
N LYS A 41 -36.93 -9.45 -3.78
CA LYS A 41 -35.74 -9.17 -4.59
C LYS A 41 -34.58 -8.79 -3.69
N MET A 42 -33.43 -9.39 -3.95
CA MET A 42 -32.16 -8.97 -3.37
C MET A 42 -31.37 -8.24 -4.46
N THR A 43 -30.83 -7.06 -4.16
CA THR A 43 -30.16 -6.18 -5.14
C THR A 43 -28.75 -5.80 -4.70
N ILE A 44 -27.82 -5.74 -5.65
CA ILE A 44 -26.48 -5.17 -5.49
C ILE A 44 -26.21 -4.10 -6.56
N GLY A 45 -25.44 -3.08 -6.21
CA GLY A 45 -24.91 -2.10 -7.15
C GLY A 45 -23.60 -2.60 -7.75
N LEU A 46 -23.31 -2.22 -8.99
CA LEU A 46 -22.03 -2.51 -9.65
C LEU A 46 -21.57 -1.25 -10.39
N VAL A 47 -20.57 -0.56 -9.85
CA VAL A 47 -19.89 0.57 -10.48
C VAL A 47 -18.69 0.05 -11.26
N VAL A 48 -18.59 0.43 -12.53
CA VAL A 48 -17.51 0.04 -13.45
C VAL A 48 -17.05 1.22 -14.32
N PRO A 49 -15.88 1.12 -14.99
CA PRO A 49 -15.37 2.13 -15.89
C PRO A 49 -16.34 2.43 -17.04
N HIS A 50 -16.50 3.71 -17.38
CA HIS A 50 -17.25 4.11 -18.56
C HIS A 50 -16.50 3.69 -19.84
N THR A 51 -17.16 2.86 -20.65
CA THR A 51 -16.63 2.37 -21.93
C THR A 51 -17.71 2.47 -23.00
N ASN A 52 -17.33 2.96 -24.20
CA ASN A 52 -18.29 3.14 -25.31
C ASN A 52 -18.84 1.81 -25.85
N PHE A 53 -18.13 0.69 -25.63
CA PHE A 53 -18.47 -0.63 -26.18
C PHE A 53 -18.39 -1.79 -25.15
N GLY A 54 -17.81 -1.58 -23.96
CA GLY A 54 -17.55 -2.64 -22.96
C GLY A 54 -18.75 -3.04 -22.11
N VAL A 55 -19.88 -2.32 -22.19
CA VAL A 55 -21.15 -2.65 -21.49
C VAL A 55 -21.53 -4.12 -21.64
N ARG A 56 -21.32 -4.68 -22.84
CA ARG A 56 -21.63 -6.07 -23.17
C ARG A 56 -20.75 -7.06 -22.40
N GLU A 57 -19.51 -6.71 -22.10
CA GLU A 57 -18.55 -7.57 -21.41
C GLU A 57 -18.86 -7.64 -19.91
N TYR A 58 -19.05 -6.49 -19.26
CA TYR A 58 -19.50 -6.42 -17.87
C TYR A 58 -20.84 -7.16 -17.68
N THR A 59 -21.83 -6.90 -18.56
CA THR A 59 -23.13 -7.60 -18.52
C THR A 59 -22.97 -9.11 -18.73
N LYS A 60 -22.08 -9.54 -19.64
CA LYS A 60 -21.80 -10.96 -19.88
C LYS A 60 -21.12 -11.63 -18.69
N ALA A 61 -20.22 -10.94 -17.98
CA ALA A 61 -19.59 -11.40 -16.76
C ALA A 61 -20.62 -11.62 -15.65
N VAL A 62 -21.41 -10.59 -15.33
CA VAL A 62 -22.55 -10.67 -14.39
C VAL A 62 -23.48 -11.83 -14.73
N ASN A 63 -23.91 -11.93 -16.00
CA ASN A 63 -24.85 -12.96 -16.44
C ASN A 63 -24.28 -14.38 -16.31
N ARG A 64 -22.99 -14.57 -16.59
CA ARG A 64 -22.27 -15.83 -16.39
C ARG A 64 -22.20 -16.19 -14.91
N THR A 65 -21.80 -15.24 -14.05
CA THR A 65 -21.58 -15.49 -12.63
C THR A 65 -22.87 -15.78 -11.88
N VAL A 66 -23.90 -14.93 -12.03
CA VAL A 66 -25.22 -15.19 -11.43
C VAL A 66 -25.85 -16.48 -12.00
N GLY A 67 -25.66 -16.75 -13.30
CA GLY A 67 -26.06 -18.02 -13.91
C GLY A 67 -25.34 -19.23 -13.34
N SER A 68 -24.05 -19.09 -12.98
CA SER A 68 -23.25 -20.14 -12.34
C SER A 68 -23.73 -20.41 -10.91
N LEU A 69 -23.92 -19.37 -10.09
CA LEU A 69 -24.44 -19.49 -8.72
C LEU A 69 -25.77 -20.28 -8.67
N ARG A 70 -26.71 -19.94 -9.56
CA ARG A 70 -28.01 -20.65 -9.66
C ARG A 70 -27.88 -22.09 -10.16
N LYS A 71 -26.87 -22.41 -11.00
CA LYS A 71 -26.57 -23.80 -11.38
C LYS A 71 -25.99 -24.59 -10.21
N SER A 72 -25.02 -24.03 -9.49
CA SER A 72 -24.40 -24.67 -8.31
C SER A 72 -25.42 -25.00 -7.20
N TYR A 73 -26.45 -24.17 -7.05
CA TYR A 73 -27.59 -24.48 -6.16
C TYR A 73 -28.44 -25.65 -6.66
N ARG A 74 -28.73 -25.75 -7.97
CA ARG A 74 -29.61 -26.81 -8.53
C ARG A 74 -28.98 -28.22 -8.56
N THR A 75 -27.66 -28.33 -8.65
CA THR A 75 -27.00 -29.63 -8.91
C THR A 75 -26.62 -30.41 -7.64
N LYS A 76 -26.65 -29.79 -6.46
CA LYS A 76 -26.39 -30.46 -5.18
C LYS A 76 -27.67 -30.47 -4.35
N GLY A 77 -28.10 -31.65 -3.87
CA GLY A 77 -29.33 -31.82 -3.08
C GLY A 77 -29.37 -31.06 -1.75
N HIS A 78 -28.22 -30.53 -1.31
CA HIS A 78 -28.12 -29.39 -0.41
C HIS A 78 -27.36 -28.30 -1.17
N GLY A 79 -28.07 -27.25 -1.60
CA GLY A 79 -27.51 -26.19 -2.43
C GLY A 79 -26.49 -25.36 -1.66
N LYS A 80 -25.36 -25.02 -2.30
CA LYS A 80 -24.29 -24.17 -1.72
C LYS A 80 -24.75 -22.74 -1.37
N TYR A 81 -25.93 -22.33 -1.87
CA TYR A 81 -26.52 -21.00 -1.69
C TYR A 81 -28.03 -21.14 -1.39
N SER A 82 -28.40 -21.56 -0.18
CA SER A 82 -29.80 -21.70 0.26
C SER A 82 -30.54 -20.37 0.38
N PHE A 83 -29.87 -19.22 0.38
CA PHE A 83 -30.54 -17.92 0.29
C PHE A 83 -31.43 -17.80 -0.97
N LEU A 84 -31.12 -18.55 -2.03
CA LEU A 84 -31.91 -18.60 -3.27
C LEU A 84 -33.30 -19.24 -3.11
N ASP A 85 -33.57 -19.93 -1.99
CA ASP A 85 -34.91 -20.36 -1.61
C ASP A 85 -35.76 -19.22 -1.03
N LYS A 86 -35.10 -18.19 -0.48
CA LYS A 86 -35.70 -17.08 0.27
C LYS A 86 -35.78 -15.78 -0.54
N TYR A 87 -34.86 -15.57 -1.49
CA TYR A 87 -34.73 -14.32 -2.26
C TYR A 87 -34.60 -14.58 -3.77
N ASP A 88 -35.22 -13.71 -4.58
CA ASP A 88 -34.98 -13.70 -6.03
C ASP A 88 -33.69 -12.96 -6.34
N PHE A 89 -32.64 -13.72 -6.67
CA PHE A 89 -31.36 -13.21 -7.15
C PHE A 89 -31.13 -13.63 -8.61
N THR A 90 -31.26 -12.66 -9.51
CA THR A 90 -31.19 -12.87 -10.97
C THR A 90 -30.22 -11.89 -11.60
N GLN A 91 -30.03 -11.98 -12.91
CA GLN A 91 -29.24 -11.02 -13.68
C GLN A 91 -29.71 -9.57 -13.46
N ASN A 92 -31.02 -9.37 -13.26
CA ASN A 92 -31.63 -8.06 -13.02
C ASN A 92 -31.44 -7.55 -11.57
N SER A 93 -30.90 -8.37 -10.66
CA SER A 93 -30.53 -8.00 -9.29
C SER A 93 -29.23 -7.21 -9.23
N VAL A 94 -28.45 -7.16 -10.31
CA VAL A 94 -27.20 -6.39 -10.38
C VAL A 94 -27.46 -5.10 -11.13
N ARG A 95 -27.38 -3.96 -10.44
CA ARG A 95 -27.54 -2.63 -11.02
C ARG A 95 -26.20 -2.07 -11.46
N LEU A 96 -25.90 -2.30 -12.74
CA LEU A 96 -24.74 -1.73 -13.43
C LEU A 96 -24.89 -0.21 -13.55
N SER A 97 -23.90 0.53 -13.04
CA SER A 97 -23.68 1.95 -13.33
C SER A 97 -22.26 2.12 -13.89
N MET A 98 -22.13 2.99 -14.89
CA MET A 98 -20.85 3.27 -15.55
C MET A 98 -20.41 4.68 -15.19
N MET A 99 -19.22 4.82 -14.61
CA MET A 99 -18.68 6.11 -14.21
C MET A 99 -17.43 6.48 -15.00
N THR A 100 -17.27 7.77 -15.28
CA THR A 100 -16.01 8.31 -15.79
C THR A 100 -14.90 8.15 -14.74
N LEU A 101 -13.65 8.40 -15.14
CA LEU A 101 -12.48 8.31 -14.27
C LEU A 101 -12.53 9.25 -13.05
N THR A 102 -12.92 10.50 -13.28
CA THR A 102 -13.04 11.56 -12.27
C THR A 102 -14.49 12.05 -12.23
N PRO A 103 -15.44 11.25 -11.75
CA PRO A 103 -16.83 11.65 -11.66
C PRO A 103 -16.94 12.78 -10.64
N SER A 104 -17.76 13.78 -10.95
CA SER A 104 -18.02 14.89 -10.03
C SER A 104 -18.82 14.39 -8.82
N PRO A 105 -18.71 15.07 -7.65
CA PRO A 105 -19.55 14.76 -6.49
C PRO A 105 -21.05 14.71 -6.81
N THR A 106 -21.51 15.54 -7.74
CA THR A 106 -22.89 15.57 -8.23
C THR A 106 -23.27 14.33 -9.05
N GLU A 107 -22.36 13.77 -9.85
CA GLU A 107 -22.59 12.53 -10.60
C GLU A 107 -22.61 11.31 -9.67
N ILE A 108 -21.68 11.26 -8.69
CA ILE A 108 -21.67 10.25 -7.63
C ILE A 108 -23.01 10.27 -6.87
N LEU A 109 -23.45 11.44 -6.40
CA LEU A 109 -24.73 11.59 -5.70
C LEU A 109 -25.92 11.17 -6.59
N LYS A 110 -25.94 11.56 -7.88
CA LYS A 110 -26.99 11.14 -8.82
C LYS A 110 -27.06 9.63 -8.98
N SER A 111 -25.93 8.94 -9.11
CA SER A 111 -25.94 7.47 -9.23
C SER A 111 -26.43 6.81 -7.94
N LEU A 112 -25.89 7.21 -6.78
CA LEU A 112 -26.36 6.68 -5.49
C LEU A 112 -27.88 6.90 -5.31
N CYS A 113 -28.33 8.16 -5.41
CA CYS A 113 -29.72 8.54 -5.13
C CYS A 113 -30.74 8.03 -6.16
N ASN A 114 -30.39 7.94 -7.44
CA ASN A 114 -31.37 7.63 -8.50
C ASN A 114 -31.28 6.16 -8.98
N GLU A 115 -30.13 5.51 -8.84
CA GLU A 115 -29.88 4.16 -9.40
C GLU A 115 -29.80 3.08 -8.31
N PHE A 116 -29.22 3.39 -7.14
CA PHE A 116 -28.94 2.38 -6.11
C PHE A 116 -29.93 2.41 -4.93
N LEU A 117 -30.16 3.57 -4.29
CA LEU A 117 -31.06 3.64 -3.13
C LEU A 117 -32.51 3.21 -3.45
N PRO A 118 -33.14 3.67 -4.55
CA PRO A 118 -34.52 3.29 -4.90
C PRO A 118 -34.70 1.79 -5.20
N MET A 119 -33.59 1.10 -5.44
CA MET A 119 -33.54 -0.34 -5.73
C MET A 119 -33.19 -1.20 -4.51
N ASN A 120 -33.03 -0.58 -3.33
CA ASN A 120 -32.62 -1.21 -2.07
C ASN A 120 -31.34 -2.04 -2.23
N VAL A 121 -30.29 -1.40 -2.74
CA VAL A 121 -28.96 -2.00 -2.88
C VAL A 121 -28.37 -2.30 -1.50
N SER A 122 -28.04 -3.58 -1.29
CA SER A 122 -27.53 -4.14 -0.02
C SER A 122 -26.00 -4.16 0.08
N ALA A 123 -25.32 -4.11 -1.06
CA ALA A 123 -23.88 -3.93 -1.17
C ALA A 123 -23.54 -3.32 -2.54
N ILE A 124 -22.47 -2.53 -2.60
CA ILE A 124 -21.96 -1.96 -3.84
C ILE A 124 -20.67 -2.69 -4.22
N LEU A 125 -20.58 -3.16 -5.45
CA LEU A 125 -19.33 -3.62 -6.05
C LEU A 125 -18.73 -2.41 -6.79
N TYR A 126 -17.58 -1.92 -6.36
CA TYR A 126 -16.92 -0.75 -6.97
C TYR A 126 -15.62 -1.20 -7.62
N LEU A 127 -15.60 -1.33 -8.94
CA LEU A 127 -14.44 -1.87 -9.65
C LEU A 127 -13.92 -0.87 -10.69
N MET A 128 -12.69 -0.38 -10.52
CA MET A 128 -12.08 0.65 -11.37
C MET A 128 -10.63 0.29 -11.72
N ASN A 129 -10.35 0.09 -13.02
CA ASN A 129 -9.04 -0.35 -13.52
C ASN A 129 -8.11 0.78 -13.99
N TYR A 130 -8.42 2.02 -13.65
CA TYR A 130 -7.68 3.17 -14.14
C TYR A 130 -6.45 3.48 -13.26
N GLU A 131 -5.29 3.63 -13.90
CA GLU A 131 -3.99 3.88 -13.27
C GLU A 131 -3.65 5.38 -13.19
N LYS A 132 -4.66 6.24 -13.11
CA LYS A 132 -4.48 7.71 -13.05
C LYS A 132 -4.58 8.21 -11.62
N TYR A 133 -3.51 7.98 -10.87
CA TYR A 133 -3.31 8.46 -9.51
C TYR A 133 -3.52 9.99 -9.40
N GLY A 134 -4.10 10.46 -8.30
CA GLY A 134 -4.36 11.89 -8.03
C GLY A 134 -5.85 12.25 -7.94
N ARG A 135 -6.40 12.92 -8.96
CA ARG A 135 -7.80 13.41 -8.90
C ARG A 135 -8.83 12.26 -8.89
N SER A 136 -8.52 11.15 -9.55
CA SER A 136 -9.35 9.93 -9.58
C SER A 136 -9.46 9.32 -8.18
N THR A 137 -8.34 9.29 -7.46
CA THR A 137 -8.23 8.86 -6.07
C THR A 137 -9.22 9.60 -5.17
N ALA A 138 -9.26 10.94 -5.26
CA ALA A 138 -10.16 11.78 -4.48
C ALA A 138 -11.65 11.51 -4.81
N SER A 139 -11.98 11.28 -6.08
CA SER A 139 -13.35 10.90 -6.48
C SER A 139 -13.75 9.53 -5.93
N ALA A 140 -12.84 8.54 -5.96
CA ALA A 140 -13.08 7.21 -5.40
C ALA A 140 -13.22 7.25 -3.88
N GLN A 141 -12.34 7.97 -3.18
CA GLN A 141 -12.43 8.23 -1.74
C GLN A 141 -13.79 8.83 -1.36
N TYR A 142 -14.25 9.85 -2.09
CA TYR A 142 -15.55 10.48 -1.84
C TYR A 142 -16.72 9.50 -2.04
N PHE A 143 -16.69 8.66 -3.09
CA PHE A 143 -17.69 7.61 -3.30
C PHE A 143 -17.74 6.62 -2.13
N LEU A 144 -16.57 6.11 -1.73
CA LEU A 144 -16.43 5.09 -0.68
C LEU A 144 -16.83 5.66 0.70
N GLN A 145 -16.47 6.91 0.99
CA GLN A 145 -16.87 7.60 2.21
C GLN A 145 -18.39 7.84 2.27
N LEU A 146 -19.04 8.18 1.16
CA LEU A 146 -20.50 8.31 1.11
C LEU A 146 -21.21 6.96 1.31
N ALA A 147 -20.73 5.89 0.67
CA ALA A 147 -21.28 4.55 0.89
C ALA A 147 -21.13 4.11 2.36
N GLY A 148 -19.96 4.34 2.96
CA GLY A 148 -19.69 4.11 4.38
C GLY A 148 -20.55 4.96 5.32
N TYR A 149 -20.85 6.21 4.98
CA TYR A 149 -21.77 7.07 5.73
C TYR A 149 -23.20 6.50 5.71
N LEU A 150 -23.69 6.10 4.54
CA LEU A 150 -24.99 5.44 4.33
C LEU A 150 -25.08 4.04 4.96
N GLY A 151 -23.99 3.49 5.49
CA GLY A 151 -23.94 2.13 6.05
C GLY A 151 -23.93 1.03 4.99
N ILE A 152 -23.75 1.34 3.70
CA ILE A 152 -23.75 0.35 2.63
C ILE A 152 -22.33 -0.24 2.49
N PRO A 153 -22.13 -1.56 2.65
CA PRO A 153 -20.83 -2.17 2.44
C PRO A 153 -20.41 -2.16 0.97
N VAL A 154 -19.13 -1.90 0.73
CA VAL A 154 -18.51 -1.87 -0.59
C VAL A 154 -17.48 -2.99 -0.71
N ILE A 155 -17.54 -3.73 -1.82
CA ILE A 155 -16.47 -4.63 -2.25
C ILE A 155 -15.77 -3.91 -3.41
N ALA A 156 -14.55 -3.46 -3.15
CA ALA A 156 -13.80 -2.59 -4.03
C ALA A 156 -12.64 -3.34 -4.71
N TRP A 157 -12.45 -3.10 -6.01
CA TRP A 157 -11.21 -3.43 -6.70
C TRP A 157 -10.75 -2.19 -7.45
N ASN A 158 -9.68 -1.56 -6.96
CA ASN A 158 -9.18 -0.30 -7.49
C ASN A 158 -7.71 -0.49 -7.86
N ALA A 159 -7.36 -0.23 -9.12
CA ALA A 159 -5.96 -0.15 -9.54
C ALA A 159 -5.23 1.00 -8.80
N ASP A 160 -5.90 2.14 -8.69
CA ASP A 160 -5.50 3.24 -7.80
C ASP A 160 -6.09 3.04 -6.39
N ASN A 161 -5.33 2.37 -5.52
CA ASN A 161 -5.58 2.29 -4.08
C ASN A 161 -4.80 3.32 -3.25
N SER A 162 -4.15 4.30 -3.90
CA SER A 162 -3.33 5.29 -3.20
C SER A 162 -4.16 6.07 -2.17
N GLY A 163 -3.67 6.18 -0.93
CA GLY A 163 -4.38 6.86 0.16
C GLY A 163 -5.77 6.31 0.54
N LEU A 164 -6.20 5.13 0.07
CA LEU A 164 -7.43 4.48 0.55
C LEU A 164 -7.21 3.67 1.84
N GLU A 165 -5.97 3.33 2.17
CA GLU A 165 -5.74 2.10 2.93
C GLU A 165 -5.89 2.22 4.45
N ARG A 166 -5.61 3.38 5.09
CA ARG A 166 -5.64 3.47 6.57
C ARG A 166 -6.25 4.74 7.19
N ARG A 167 -6.77 5.70 6.41
CA ARG A 167 -7.18 7.04 6.94
C ARG A 167 -8.65 7.42 6.66
N ALA A 168 -9.60 6.62 7.16
CA ALA A 168 -10.96 7.07 7.41
C ALA A 168 -11.55 6.41 8.67
N SER A 169 -12.32 7.19 9.42
CA SER A 169 -12.81 6.91 10.78
C SER A 169 -13.77 5.71 10.92
N GLN A 170 -13.49 4.86 11.92
CA GLN A 170 -14.42 4.06 12.76
C GLN A 170 -15.46 3.10 12.12
N SER A 171 -15.81 3.21 10.84
CA SER A 171 -16.63 2.22 10.12
C SER A 171 -16.28 2.17 8.62
N ASN A 172 -15.06 1.75 8.30
CA ASN A 172 -14.69 1.43 6.92
C ASN A 172 -15.40 0.15 6.49
N LEU A 173 -16.60 0.28 5.93
CA LEU A 173 -17.38 -0.81 5.36
C LEU A 173 -16.87 -1.19 3.96
N GLN A 174 -15.54 -1.28 3.79
CA GLN A 174 -14.87 -1.57 2.52
C GLN A 174 -14.08 -2.88 2.62
N LEU A 175 -14.24 -3.76 1.63
CA LEU A 175 -13.33 -4.87 1.37
C LEU A 175 -12.52 -4.56 0.12
N GLN A 176 -11.20 -4.65 0.19
CA GLN A 176 -10.30 -4.39 -0.93
C GLN A 176 -9.86 -5.73 -1.55
N LEU A 177 -10.22 -5.94 -2.81
CA LEU A 177 -9.80 -7.07 -3.66
C LEU A 177 -8.50 -6.81 -4.42
N ALA A 178 -8.09 -5.54 -4.57
CA ALA A 178 -6.80 -5.23 -5.19
C ALA A 178 -5.65 -5.40 -4.17
N PRO A 179 -4.43 -5.78 -4.59
CA PRO A 179 -3.27 -5.90 -3.69
C PRO A 179 -2.91 -4.57 -3.01
N SER A 180 -2.78 -4.59 -1.69
CA SER A 180 -2.46 -3.39 -0.89
C SER A 180 -1.01 -2.92 -1.01
N LEU A 181 -0.72 -1.71 -0.50
CA LEU A 181 0.64 -1.21 -0.33
C LEU A 181 1.47 -2.15 0.55
N GLU A 182 0.87 -2.78 1.57
CA GLU A 182 1.55 -3.77 2.43
C GLU A 182 2.01 -5.02 1.65
N HIS A 183 1.25 -5.46 0.63
CA HIS A 183 1.72 -6.51 -0.27
C HIS A 183 2.84 -6.02 -1.19
N GLN A 184 2.74 -4.79 -1.70
CA GLN A 184 3.78 -4.20 -2.55
C GLN A 184 5.10 -4.01 -1.79
N THR A 185 5.07 -3.48 -0.57
CA THR A 185 6.27 -3.32 0.28
C THR A 185 6.86 -4.67 0.68
N ALA A 186 6.02 -5.68 0.97
CA ALA A 186 6.50 -7.03 1.24
C ALA A 186 7.22 -7.63 0.02
N ALA A 187 6.68 -7.47 -1.20
CA ALA A 187 7.35 -7.92 -2.42
C ALA A 187 8.67 -7.16 -2.70
N MET A 188 8.68 -5.84 -2.51
CA MET A 188 9.91 -5.03 -2.62
C MET A 188 10.98 -5.52 -1.62
N LEU A 189 10.62 -5.76 -0.36
CA LEU A 189 11.56 -6.22 0.66
C LEU A 189 12.02 -7.66 0.43
N SER A 190 11.18 -8.54 -0.11
CA SER A 190 11.61 -9.89 -0.54
C SER A 190 12.66 -9.84 -1.66
N ILE A 191 12.62 -8.85 -2.57
CA ILE A 191 13.69 -8.65 -3.57
C ILE A 191 15.00 -8.29 -2.88
N LEU A 192 14.97 -7.34 -1.93
CA LEU A 192 16.15 -6.91 -1.17
C LEU A 192 16.75 -8.06 -0.33
N GLU A 193 15.90 -8.85 0.32
CA GLU A 193 16.30 -10.05 1.07
C GLU A 193 17.00 -11.08 0.17
N ARG A 194 16.42 -11.38 -1.00
CA ARG A 194 16.97 -12.33 -1.99
C ARG A 194 18.37 -11.95 -2.48
N TYR A 195 18.64 -10.65 -2.65
CA TYR A 195 19.98 -10.14 -3.02
C TYR A 195 20.84 -9.71 -1.83
N LYS A 196 20.39 -9.95 -0.59
CA LYS A 196 21.09 -9.63 0.67
C LYS A 196 21.44 -8.15 0.81
N TRP A 197 20.57 -7.27 0.33
CA TRP A 197 20.69 -5.82 0.50
C TRP A 197 20.09 -5.40 1.84
N HIS A 198 20.96 -5.17 2.82
CA HIS A 198 20.59 -4.82 4.19
C HIS A 198 20.30 -3.32 4.38
N GLN A 199 20.79 -2.47 3.46
CA GLN A 199 20.70 -1.02 3.54
C GLN A 199 20.02 -0.46 2.29
N PHE A 200 19.07 0.44 2.48
CA PHE A 200 18.36 1.11 1.38
C PHE A 200 17.79 2.45 1.84
N SER A 201 17.33 3.28 0.90
CA SER A 201 16.54 4.47 1.21
C SER A 201 15.14 4.38 0.63
N VAL A 202 14.20 5.08 1.25
CA VAL A 202 12.83 5.23 0.76
C VAL A 202 12.68 6.61 0.15
N VAL A 203 12.08 6.68 -1.04
CA VAL A 203 11.83 7.91 -1.77
C VAL A 203 10.34 7.95 -2.11
N THR A 204 9.65 9.02 -1.72
CA THR A 204 8.24 9.22 -2.05
C THR A 204 8.01 10.57 -2.72
N SER A 205 6.96 10.66 -3.53
CA SER A 205 6.43 11.95 -3.99
C SER A 205 5.25 12.39 -3.12
N GLN A 206 4.54 13.44 -3.54
CA GLN A 206 3.30 13.91 -2.90
C GLN A 206 2.05 13.07 -3.26
N ILE A 207 2.22 11.90 -3.89
CA ILE A 207 1.16 10.91 -4.14
C ILE A 207 0.37 10.60 -2.86
N ALA A 208 -0.95 10.35 -2.98
CA ALA A 208 -1.78 9.98 -1.84
C ALA A 208 -1.26 8.71 -1.15
N GLY A 209 -1.28 8.67 0.18
CA GLY A 209 -0.78 7.51 0.94
C GLY A 209 0.75 7.35 0.99
N HIS A 210 1.55 8.36 0.61
CA HIS A 210 3.01 8.30 0.76
C HIS A 210 3.49 8.00 2.19
N ASP A 211 2.87 8.64 3.19
CA ASP A 211 3.11 8.32 4.60
C ASP A 211 2.82 6.84 4.92
N ASP A 212 1.70 6.33 4.41
CA ASP A 212 1.19 4.99 4.69
C ASP A 212 2.09 3.93 4.02
N PHE A 213 2.67 4.24 2.85
CA PHE A 213 3.74 3.44 2.23
C PHE A 213 5.00 3.39 3.10
N VAL A 214 5.51 4.54 3.58
CA VAL A 214 6.68 4.58 4.47
C VAL A 214 6.40 3.82 5.79
N GLN A 215 5.18 3.91 6.31
CA GLN A 215 4.75 3.17 7.48
C GLN A 215 4.68 1.65 7.22
N ALA A 216 4.10 1.22 6.09
CA ALA A 216 4.05 -0.18 5.69
C ALA A 216 5.44 -0.80 5.48
N VAL A 217 6.42 -0.02 4.99
CA VAL A 217 7.84 -0.44 4.95
C VAL A 217 8.38 -0.65 6.37
N ARG A 218 8.13 0.28 7.30
CA ARG A 218 8.61 0.18 8.70
C ARG A 218 7.98 -1.00 9.46
N GLU A 219 6.68 -1.20 9.33
CA GLU A 219 5.96 -2.33 9.92
C GLU A 219 6.52 -3.65 9.39
N ARG A 220 6.70 -3.77 8.06
CA ARG A 220 7.25 -4.98 7.46
C ARG A 220 8.71 -5.26 7.86
N ILE A 221 9.54 -4.23 8.06
CA ILE A 221 10.88 -4.40 8.64
C ILE A 221 10.80 -4.95 10.07
N SER A 222 9.88 -4.42 10.89
CA SER A 222 9.68 -4.88 12.27
C SER A 222 9.31 -6.37 12.31
N ASP A 223 8.43 -6.83 11.41
CA ASP A 223 8.05 -8.25 11.30
C ASP A 223 9.22 -9.16 10.87
N MET A 224 10.16 -8.63 10.08
CA MET A 224 11.28 -9.40 9.53
C MET A 224 12.55 -9.37 10.39
N GLN A 225 12.58 -8.54 11.43
CA GLN A 225 13.79 -8.18 12.21
C GLN A 225 14.55 -9.37 12.82
N ASP A 226 13.86 -10.48 13.11
CA ASP A 226 14.43 -11.73 13.63
C ASP A 226 15.08 -12.61 12.53
N THR A 227 14.63 -12.48 11.28
CA THR A 227 15.11 -13.27 10.13
C THR A 227 16.15 -12.50 9.31
N PHE A 228 15.86 -11.24 8.98
CA PHE A 228 16.70 -10.40 8.13
C PHE A 228 16.65 -8.94 8.61
N LYS A 229 17.83 -8.34 8.85
CA LYS A 229 17.93 -6.99 9.43
C LYS A 229 18.10 -5.94 8.35
N PHE A 230 17.04 -5.19 8.11
CA PHE A 230 17.06 -4.01 7.25
C PHE A 230 17.47 -2.75 8.02
N THR A 231 18.06 -1.80 7.30
CA THR A 231 18.38 -0.44 7.78
C THR A 231 17.95 0.57 6.73
N ILE A 232 16.98 1.42 7.08
CA ILE A 232 16.63 2.58 6.26
C ILE A 232 17.71 3.65 6.50
N LEU A 233 18.43 4.04 5.46
CA LEU A 233 19.45 5.09 5.51
C LEU A 233 18.83 6.49 5.48
N SER A 234 17.82 6.69 4.63
CA SER A 234 17.01 7.91 4.55
C SER A 234 15.58 7.60 4.07
N ALA A 235 14.64 8.49 4.39
CA ALA A 235 13.25 8.46 3.93
C ALA A 235 12.85 9.86 3.47
N ILE A 236 12.84 10.08 2.16
CA ILE A 236 12.77 11.41 1.54
C ILE A 236 11.41 11.60 0.85
N LEU A 237 10.72 12.69 1.21
CA LEU A 237 9.59 13.20 0.46
C LEU A 237 10.10 14.23 -0.56
N VAL A 238 10.11 13.87 -1.84
CA VAL A 238 10.59 14.75 -2.92
C VAL A 238 9.51 15.75 -3.28
N THR A 239 9.81 17.03 -3.05
CA THR A 239 9.02 18.19 -3.47
C THR A 239 9.80 19.10 -4.43
N ASP A 240 11.13 19.10 -4.32
CA ASP A 240 12.08 19.79 -5.17
C ASP A 240 13.20 18.82 -5.57
N PRO A 241 13.79 18.89 -6.78
CA PRO A 241 14.92 18.05 -7.18
C PRO A 241 16.07 18.03 -6.17
N ARG A 242 16.33 19.12 -5.45
CA ARG A 242 17.39 19.24 -4.45
C ARG A 242 17.21 18.32 -3.24
N ASP A 243 15.99 17.83 -2.97
CA ASP A 243 15.73 16.86 -1.89
C ASP A 243 16.52 15.56 -2.13
N LEU A 244 16.80 15.21 -3.39
CA LEU A 244 17.65 14.06 -3.76
C LEU A 244 19.13 14.22 -3.39
N LEU A 245 19.60 15.42 -3.03
CA LEU A 245 20.97 15.62 -2.56
C LEU A 245 21.26 14.88 -1.25
N GLU A 246 20.23 14.55 -0.46
CA GLU A 246 20.40 13.68 0.71
C GLU A 246 20.86 12.27 0.29
N LEU A 247 20.30 11.71 -0.80
CA LEU A 247 20.77 10.43 -1.36
C LEU A 247 22.21 10.52 -1.86
N VAL A 248 22.56 11.59 -2.56
CA VAL A 248 23.92 11.82 -3.10
C VAL A 248 24.98 11.85 -1.99
N ASN A 249 24.63 12.39 -0.83
CA ASN A 249 25.50 12.47 0.35
C ASN A 249 25.41 11.22 1.25
N SER A 250 24.60 10.22 0.89
CA SER A 250 24.40 8.99 1.65
C SER A 250 25.18 7.81 1.06
N GLU A 251 25.24 6.70 1.80
CA GLU A 251 25.78 5.42 1.31
C GLU A 251 24.75 4.62 0.48
N SER A 252 23.56 5.17 0.22
CA SER A 252 22.42 4.45 -0.39
C SER A 252 22.69 4.03 -1.82
N ARG A 253 22.57 2.72 -2.08
CA ARG A 253 22.66 2.11 -3.42
C ARG A 253 21.37 1.47 -3.90
N VAL A 254 20.40 1.30 -3.00
CA VAL A 254 19.09 0.73 -3.30
C VAL A 254 18.03 1.73 -2.84
N MET A 255 17.14 2.10 -3.75
CA MET A 255 16.07 3.07 -3.49
C MET A 255 14.71 2.43 -3.78
N LEU A 256 13.80 2.48 -2.80
CA LEU A 256 12.40 2.12 -2.99
C LEU A 256 11.62 3.40 -3.31
N LEU A 257 11.01 3.49 -4.50
CA LEU A 257 10.28 4.66 -4.99
C LEU A 257 8.77 4.43 -5.01
N TYR A 258 8.03 5.29 -4.31
CA TYR A 258 6.57 5.39 -4.38
C TYR A 258 6.15 6.77 -4.89
N SER A 259 5.72 6.84 -6.15
CA SER A 259 5.24 8.07 -6.78
C SER A 259 4.24 7.77 -7.89
N THR A 260 3.60 8.80 -8.44
CA THR A 260 2.95 8.68 -9.75
C THR A 260 4.00 8.53 -10.85
N ARG A 261 3.58 8.12 -12.05
CA ARG A 261 4.44 8.03 -13.23
C ARG A 261 5.00 9.40 -13.62
N GLU A 262 4.18 10.44 -13.63
CA GLU A 262 4.58 11.81 -14.00
C GLU A 262 5.64 12.36 -13.04
N GLU A 263 5.47 12.14 -11.73
CA GLU A 263 6.46 12.51 -10.72
C GLU A 263 7.74 11.67 -10.87
N ALA A 264 7.63 10.35 -11.14
CA ALA A 264 8.78 9.49 -11.38
C ALA A 264 9.66 9.96 -12.54
N ILE A 265 9.06 10.50 -13.62
CA ILE A 265 9.81 11.08 -14.75
C ILE A 265 10.67 12.25 -14.27
N SER A 266 10.13 13.11 -13.42
CA SER A 266 10.88 14.25 -12.87
C SER A 266 11.94 13.82 -11.85
N ILE A 267 11.60 12.89 -10.96
CA ILE A 267 12.50 12.36 -9.92
C ILE A 267 13.67 11.61 -10.56
N LEU A 268 13.41 10.70 -11.49
CA LEU A 268 14.44 9.90 -12.16
C LEU A 268 15.26 10.72 -13.16
N GLY A 269 14.68 11.77 -13.75
CA GLY A 269 15.42 12.78 -14.51
C GLY A 269 16.47 13.50 -13.65
N ALA A 270 16.07 14.05 -12.50
CA ALA A 270 16.99 14.68 -11.56
C ALA A 270 18.02 13.69 -10.98
N ALA A 271 17.59 12.45 -10.70
CA ALA A 271 18.47 11.37 -10.27
C ALA A 271 19.57 11.04 -11.30
N HIS A 272 19.25 11.12 -12.59
CA HIS A 272 20.21 10.94 -13.68
C HIS A 272 21.25 12.07 -13.73
N ASP A 273 20.82 13.32 -13.53
CA ASP A 273 21.71 14.47 -13.47
C ASP A 273 22.68 14.38 -12.27
N TYR A 274 22.17 13.98 -11.10
CA TYR A 274 22.95 13.71 -9.89
C TYR A 274 23.74 12.38 -9.90
N LYS A 275 23.69 11.62 -11.00
CA LYS A 275 24.42 10.34 -11.19
C LYS A 275 24.08 9.23 -10.16
N ILE A 276 22.90 9.30 -9.54
CA ILE A 276 22.33 8.25 -8.67
C ILE A 276 21.44 7.25 -9.44
N THR A 277 21.62 7.17 -10.76
CA THR A 277 21.06 6.13 -11.66
C THR A 277 22.16 5.35 -12.40
N GLY A 278 23.39 5.38 -11.89
CA GLY A 278 24.54 4.66 -12.48
C GLY A 278 24.51 3.16 -12.19
N GLU A 279 25.54 2.45 -12.67
CA GLU A 279 25.65 0.97 -12.60
C GLU A 279 25.58 0.40 -11.18
N ASN A 280 25.96 1.20 -10.18
CA ASN A 280 25.94 0.84 -8.76
C ASN A 280 24.65 1.25 -8.03
N TYR A 281 23.59 1.67 -8.74
CA TYR A 281 22.34 2.18 -8.13
C TYR A 281 21.12 1.42 -8.65
N VAL A 282 20.39 0.76 -7.75
CA VAL A 282 19.16 0.02 -8.05
C VAL A 282 17.95 0.84 -7.59
N TRP A 283 17.01 1.04 -8.50
CA TRP A 283 15.70 1.61 -8.21
C TRP A 283 14.65 0.49 -8.26
N VAL A 284 13.82 0.40 -7.22
CA VAL A 284 12.68 -0.51 -7.15
C VAL A 284 11.41 0.34 -7.02
N VAL A 285 10.46 0.17 -7.94
CA VAL A 285 9.25 1.02 -8.03
C VAL A 285 7.97 0.22 -7.74
N THR A 286 6.96 0.91 -7.25
CA THR A 286 5.59 0.39 -7.07
C THR A 286 4.78 0.42 -8.36
N GLN A 287 3.57 -0.16 -8.31
CA GLN A 287 2.68 -0.22 -9.47
C GLN A 287 2.36 1.15 -10.06
N SER A 288 2.34 2.19 -9.22
CA SER A 288 2.00 3.57 -9.61
C SER A 288 2.98 4.25 -10.58
N VAL A 289 4.15 3.64 -10.82
CA VAL A 289 5.16 4.11 -11.78
C VAL A 289 5.12 3.32 -13.10
N ILE A 290 4.48 2.15 -13.11
CA ILE A 290 4.48 1.19 -14.21
C ILE A 290 3.16 1.34 -14.99
N GLU A 291 3.23 1.88 -16.21
CA GLU A 291 2.08 1.98 -17.11
C GLU A 291 2.41 1.32 -18.46
N ASN A 292 1.41 0.70 -19.08
CA ASN A 292 1.54 -0.01 -20.37
C ASN A 292 1.83 0.90 -21.59
N LEU A 293 1.91 2.22 -21.41
CA LEU A 293 2.14 3.21 -22.48
C LEU A 293 3.60 3.66 -22.51
N GLN A 294 4.41 3.11 -23.42
CA GLN A 294 5.79 3.54 -23.79
C GLN A 294 6.66 4.10 -22.66
N THR A 295 7.64 3.32 -22.18
CA THR A 295 8.49 3.75 -21.06
C THR A 295 9.22 5.06 -21.34
N PRO A 296 9.21 6.04 -20.41
CA PRO A 296 9.96 7.29 -20.54
C PRO A 296 11.47 7.03 -20.63
N SER A 297 12.19 7.82 -21.43
CA SER A 297 13.64 7.68 -21.60
C SER A 297 14.47 8.07 -20.37
N GLN A 298 13.84 8.71 -19.38
CA GLN A 298 14.42 9.07 -18.09
C GLN A 298 14.57 7.86 -17.15
N PHE A 299 13.86 6.76 -17.40
CA PHE A 299 13.89 5.60 -16.51
C PHE A 299 15.16 4.78 -16.76
N PRO A 300 15.94 4.43 -15.71
CA PRO A 300 17.20 3.72 -15.90
C PRO A 300 17.01 2.24 -16.27
N ILE A 301 17.93 1.72 -17.10
CA ILE A 301 18.03 0.29 -17.39
C ILE A 301 18.28 -0.48 -16.09
N GLY A 302 17.57 -1.60 -15.92
CA GLY A 302 17.67 -2.46 -14.75
C GLY A 302 16.91 -1.96 -13.53
N MET A 303 16.05 -0.96 -13.69
CA MET A 303 15.00 -0.66 -12.71
C MET A 303 14.09 -1.88 -12.54
N LEU A 304 13.71 -2.16 -11.30
CA LEU A 304 12.76 -3.21 -10.94
C LEU A 304 11.41 -2.60 -10.58
N GLY A 305 10.34 -3.32 -10.87
CA GLY A 305 8.98 -2.86 -10.62
C GLY A 305 8.11 -3.96 -10.03
N VAL A 306 7.25 -3.62 -9.08
CA VAL A 306 6.22 -4.51 -8.55
C VAL A 306 4.88 -4.14 -9.20
N HIS A 307 4.28 -5.08 -9.92
CA HIS A 307 3.08 -4.89 -10.75
C HIS A 307 1.97 -5.87 -10.36
N PHE A 308 0.72 -5.52 -10.62
CA PHE A 308 -0.39 -6.47 -10.65
C PHE A 308 -1.27 -6.17 -11.86
N ASP A 309 -1.94 -7.20 -12.38
CA ASP A 309 -2.68 -7.08 -13.65
C ASP A 309 -3.90 -6.16 -13.51
N THR A 310 -3.81 -4.99 -14.13
CA THR A 310 -4.85 -3.94 -14.18
C THR A 310 -5.66 -3.96 -15.49
N SER A 311 -5.49 -4.98 -16.33
CA SER A 311 -6.19 -5.10 -17.60
C SER A 311 -7.72 -5.15 -17.44
N THR A 312 -8.44 -4.82 -18.53
CA THR A 312 -9.90 -4.99 -18.59
C THR A 312 -10.31 -6.46 -18.37
N GLU A 313 -9.45 -7.40 -18.73
CA GLU A 313 -9.68 -8.84 -18.54
C GLU A 313 -9.61 -9.22 -17.05
N SER A 314 -8.58 -8.73 -16.35
CA SER A 314 -8.42 -8.83 -14.89
C SER A 314 -9.62 -8.22 -14.15
N LEU A 315 -10.00 -6.97 -14.50
CA LEU A 315 -11.20 -6.30 -13.99
C LEU A 315 -12.47 -7.14 -14.16
N VAL A 316 -12.64 -7.79 -15.31
CA VAL A 316 -13.79 -8.64 -15.63
C VAL A 316 -13.80 -9.96 -14.85
N SER A 317 -12.63 -10.55 -14.55
CA SER A 317 -12.55 -11.64 -13.58
C SER A 317 -12.92 -11.18 -12.17
N GLU A 318 -12.51 -10.00 -11.73
CA GLU A 318 -12.80 -9.52 -10.37
C GLU A 318 -14.28 -9.18 -10.14
N ILE A 319 -15.06 -8.84 -11.18
CA ILE A 319 -16.53 -8.84 -11.08
C ILE A 319 -17.06 -10.20 -10.62
N THR A 320 -16.43 -11.30 -11.06
CA THR A 320 -16.82 -12.66 -10.66
C THR A 320 -16.44 -12.94 -9.21
N THR A 321 -15.23 -12.55 -8.78
CA THR A 321 -14.78 -12.65 -7.39
C THR A 321 -15.69 -11.86 -6.44
N ALA A 322 -15.96 -10.59 -6.76
CA ALA A 322 -16.78 -9.70 -5.95
C ALA A 322 -18.22 -10.23 -5.77
N VAL A 323 -18.84 -10.75 -6.84
CA VAL A 323 -20.18 -11.38 -6.75
C VAL A 323 -20.15 -12.68 -5.96
N LYS A 324 -19.06 -13.49 -6.00
CA LYS A 324 -18.90 -14.67 -5.13
C LYS A 324 -18.79 -14.26 -3.66
N VAL A 325 -17.94 -13.27 -3.33
CA VAL A 325 -17.75 -12.74 -1.96
C VAL A 325 -19.08 -12.27 -1.38
N TYR A 326 -19.84 -11.48 -2.14
CA TYR A 326 -21.19 -11.08 -1.75
C TYR A 326 -22.12 -12.28 -1.51
N ALA A 327 -22.15 -13.26 -2.42
CA ALA A 327 -23.04 -14.42 -2.32
C ALA A 327 -22.73 -15.31 -1.10
N TYR A 328 -21.45 -15.46 -0.73
CA TYR A 328 -21.05 -16.16 0.50
C TYR A 328 -21.49 -15.39 1.75
N GLY A 329 -21.18 -14.09 1.85
CA GLY A 329 -21.57 -13.29 3.02
C GLY A 329 -23.09 -13.18 3.19
N ALA A 330 -23.85 -13.15 2.09
CA ALA A 330 -25.30 -13.21 2.10
C ALA A 330 -25.83 -14.57 2.59
N GLU A 331 -25.21 -15.69 2.18
CA GLU A 331 -25.55 -17.03 2.67
C GLU A 331 -25.33 -17.14 4.19
N ASP A 332 -24.15 -16.75 4.68
CA ASP A 332 -23.80 -16.84 6.10
C ASP A 332 -24.67 -15.90 6.95
N PHE A 333 -24.95 -14.68 6.48
CA PHE A 333 -25.84 -13.73 7.16
C PHE A 333 -27.27 -14.27 7.26
N LEU A 334 -27.84 -14.80 6.16
CA LEU A 334 -29.24 -15.24 6.08
C LEU A 334 -29.51 -16.63 6.66
N ASN A 335 -28.46 -17.39 6.96
CA ASN A 335 -28.54 -18.68 7.67
C ASN A 335 -28.34 -18.55 9.18
N ASN A 336 -27.70 -17.48 9.66
CA ASN A 336 -27.57 -17.26 11.10
C ASN A 336 -28.94 -17.01 11.74
N GLN A 337 -29.28 -17.80 12.76
CA GLN A 337 -30.59 -17.74 13.40
C GLN A 337 -30.85 -16.41 14.12
N ALA A 338 -29.80 -15.71 14.58
CA ALA A 338 -29.95 -14.40 15.21
C ALA A 338 -30.46 -13.33 14.22
N ASN A 339 -30.15 -13.48 12.93
CA ASN A 339 -30.48 -12.49 11.89
C ASN A 339 -31.86 -12.74 11.25
N LYS A 340 -32.66 -13.72 11.72
CA LYS A 340 -33.97 -14.07 11.12
C LYS A 340 -34.97 -12.91 11.03
N HIS A 341 -34.82 -11.91 11.90
CA HIS A 341 -35.67 -10.70 11.93
C HIS A 341 -35.10 -9.53 11.13
N LEU A 342 -33.85 -9.63 10.66
CA LEU A 342 -33.15 -8.59 9.91
C LEU A 342 -33.31 -8.83 8.40
N SER A 343 -33.32 -7.74 7.64
CA SER A 343 -33.44 -7.78 6.18
C SER A 343 -32.23 -7.14 5.51
N LEU A 344 -31.88 -7.62 4.32
CA LEU A 344 -30.93 -6.96 3.42
C LEU A 344 -31.57 -5.81 2.61
N ASN A 345 -32.84 -5.50 2.85
CA ASN A 345 -33.49 -4.29 2.33
C ASN A 345 -33.06 -3.07 3.16
N THR A 346 -32.45 -2.08 2.50
CA THR A 346 -31.85 -0.92 3.16
C THR A 346 -32.82 0.23 3.44
N GLN A 347 -33.92 0.36 2.68
CA GLN A 347 -34.94 1.42 2.85
C GLN A 347 -34.40 2.87 2.89
N LEU A 348 -33.21 3.08 2.35
CA LEU A 348 -32.53 4.37 2.29
C LEU A 348 -33.18 5.28 1.23
N SER A 349 -33.21 6.58 1.50
CA SER A 349 -33.67 7.59 0.55
C SER A 349 -32.83 8.86 0.63
N CYS A 350 -32.60 9.51 -0.51
CA CYS A 350 -32.03 10.87 -0.53
C CYS A 350 -33.09 11.96 -0.24
N GLU A 351 -34.38 11.62 -0.25
CA GLU A 351 -35.47 12.52 0.15
C GLU A 351 -35.82 12.28 1.62
N GLY A 352 -35.43 13.21 2.49
CA GLY A 352 -35.50 13.10 3.96
C GLY A 352 -36.89 13.11 4.59
N SER A 353 -37.93 12.72 3.86
CA SER A 353 -39.32 12.67 4.35
C SER A 353 -39.77 11.27 4.78
N TYR A 354 -39.16 10.19 4.24
CA TYR A 354 -39.67 8.82 4.42
C TYR A 354 -38.62 7.68 4.46
N GLY A 355 -37.31 7.97 4.40
CA GLY A 355 -36.26 6.94 4.41
C GLY A 355 -35.22 7.15 5.51
N GLU A 356 -34.52 6.08 5.90
CA GLU A 356 -33.40 6.15 6.84
C GLU A 356 -32.18 6.84 6.19
N SER A 357 -31.36 7.50 7.01
CA SER A 357 -30.13 8.21 6.55
C SER A 357 -28.88 7.33 6.60
N ARG A 358 -28.90 6.25 7.37
CA ARG A 358 -27.87 5.21 7.47
C ARG A 358 -28.56 3.86 7.67
N TRP A 359 -28.04 2.81 7.06
CA TRP A 359 -28.57 1.46 7.20
C TRP A 359 -27.98 0.75 8.43
N ASP A 360 -28.75 0.65 9.52
CA ASP A 360 -28.30 0.11 10.81
C ASP A 360 -27.81 -1.36 10.75
N THR A 361 -28.32 -2.16 9.81
CA THR A 361 -27.89 -3.56 9.64
C THR A 361 -26.59 -3.70 8.84
N GLY A 362 -26.14 -2.62 8.17
CA GLY A 362 -24.97 -2.66 7.28
C GLY A 362 -23.65 -3.00 7.98
N ASP A 363 -23.40 -2.40 9.14
CA ASP A 363 -22.23 -2.70 9.99
C ASP A 363 -22.20 -4.17 10.47
N LEU A 364 -23.38 -4.80 10.62
CA LEU A 364 -23.47 -6.23 10.93
C LEU A 364 -23.24 -7.08 9.69
N PHE A 365 -23.88 -6.76 8.56
CA PHE A 365 -23.73 -7.51 7.31
C PHE A 365 -22.28 -7.49 6.81
N PHE A 366 -21.59 -6.36 6.94
CA PHE A 366 -20.16 -6.24 6.62
C PHE A 366 -19.27 -7.21 7.40
N LYS A 367 -19.60 -7.56 8.66
CA LYS A 367 -18.85 -8.56 9.43
C LYS A 367 -18.94 -9.95 8.82
N TYR A 368 -20.05 -10.30 8.17
CA TYR A 368 -20.18 -11.55 7.42
C TYR A 368 -19.40 -11.49 6.11
N LEU A 369 -19.52 -10.39 5.36
CA LEU A 369 -18.74 -10.18 4.13
C LEU A 369 -17.22 -10.26 4.37
N LYS A 370 -16.71 -9.70 5.49
CA LYS A 370 -15.28 -9.74 5.85
C LYS A 370 -14.79 -11.13 6.24
N ASN A 371 -15.67 -11.98 6.79
CA ASN A 371 -15.33 -13.29 7.33
C ASN A 371 -15.56 -14.45 6.34
N VAL A 372 -15.80 -14.18 5.05
CA VAL A 372 -15.95 -15.22 4.03
C VAL A 372 -14.61 -15.91 3.73
N SER A 373 -14.69 -17.17 3.29
CA SER A 373 -13.60 -17.89 2.62
C SER A 373 -14.10 -18.42 1.29
N VAL A 374 -13.84 -17.68 0.22
CA VAL A 374 -14.34 -18.00 -1.13
C VAL A 374 -13.31 -18.87 -1.87
N GLU A 375 -13.78 -19.95 -2.51
CA GLU A 375 -12.95 -20.80 -3.37
C GLU A 375 -12.26 -19.96 -4.46
N GLY A 376 -10.93 -19.88 -4.36
CA GLY A 376 -10.05 -19.24 -5.35
C GLY A 376 -9.99 -20.02 -6.66
N ASP A 377 -9.36 -19.42 -7.67
CA ASP A 377 -9.08 -20.10 -8.93
C ASP A 377 -7.92 -21.11 -8.78
N GLN A 378 -7.76 -22.01 -9.76
CA GLN A 378 -6.86 -23.17 -9.62
C GLN A 378 -5.42 -22.77 -9.28
N GLY A 379 -4.92 -23.26 -8.14
CA GLY A 379 -3.56 -22.99 -7.65
C GLY A 379 -3.42 -21.72 -6.81
N LYS A 380 -4.48 -20.91 -6.66
CA LYS A 380 -4.53 -19.78 -5.73
C LYS A 380 -5.22 -20.17 -4.42
N PRO A 381 -4.86 -19.56 -3.27
CA PRO A 381 -5.57 -19.76 -2.01
C PRO A 381 -7.00 -19.20 -2.08
N ASN A 382 -7.81 -19.50 -1.07
CA ASN A 382 -9.13 -18.90 -0.93
C ASN A 382 -9.03 -17.37 -0.76
N VAL A 383 -10.02 -16.66 -1.29
CA VAL A 383 -10.16 -15.22 -1.09
C VAL A 383 -10.72 -14.99 0.31
N GLU A 384 -9.88 -14.40 1.16
CA GLU A 384 -10.13 -14.10 2.58
C GLU A 384 -9.54 -12.73 2.93
N PHE A 385 -10.12 -12.07 3.93
CA PHE A 385 -9.74 -10.70 4.32
C PHE A 385 -9.11 -10.62 5.72
N THR A 386 -8.27 -9.60 5.92
CA THR A 386 -7.72 -9.19 7.21
C THR A 386 -8.79 -8.50 8.06
N GLN A 387 -8.46 -8.13 9.31
CA GLN A 387 -9.39 -7.37 10.15
C GLN A 387 -9.70 -5.99 9.56
N ASP A 388 -8.80 -5.43 8.76
CA ASP A 388 -8.92 -4.12 8.10
C ASP A 388 -9.65 -4.19 6.75
N GLY A 389 -10.04 -5.39 6.29
CA GLY A 389 -10.77 -5.59 5.04
C GLY A 389 -9.90 -5.73 3.78
N VAL A 390 -8.58 -5.84 3.94
CA VAL A 390 -7.62 -6.09 2.86
C VAL A 390 -7.51 -7.60 2.59
N LEU A 391 -7.16 -8.05 1.38
CA LEU A 391 -6.84 -9.47 1.13
C LEU A 391 -5.76 -10.00 2.10
N LYS A 392 -5.84 -11.27 2.51
CA LYS A 392 -4.72 -11.97 3.18
C LYS A 392 -3.66 -12.48 2.21
N ALA A 393 -4.06 -12.73 0.97
CA ALA A 393 -3.26 -13.41 -0.03
C ALA A 393 -3.25 -12.61 -1.33
N ALA A 394 -2.06 -12.26 -1.82
CA ALA A 394 -1.89 -11.56 -3.10
C ALA A 394 -0.75 -12.16 -3.92
N GLU A 395 -0.91 -12.06 -5.24
CA GLU A 395 0.06 -12.44 -6.26
C GLU A 395 0.46 -11.17 -7.01
N LEU A 396 1.76 -10.89 -7.07
CA LEU A 396 2.33 -9.70 -7.68
C LEU A 396 3.36 -10.11 -8.73
N LYS A 397 3.33 -9.48 -9.89
CA LYS A 397 4.32 -9.67 -10.95
C LYS A 397 5.54 -8.81 -10.65
N ILE A 398 6.73 -9.36 -10.89
CA ILE A 398 7.98 -8.61 -10.82
C ILE A 398 8.40 -8.29 -12.25
N MET A 399 8.60 -7.00 -12.51
CA MET A 399 8.95 -6.44 -13.82
C MET A 399 10.38 -5.93 -13.79
N ASN A 400 11.11 -6.08 -14.90
CA ASN A 400 12.43 -5.50 -15.11
C ASN A 400 12.40 -4.59 -16.33
N LEU A 401 12.97 -3.40 -16.21
CA LEU A 401 13.07 -2.45 -17.31
C LEU A 401 14.33 -2.72 -18.13
N ARG A 402 14.17 -3.28 -19.33
CA ARG A 402 15.29 -3.67 -20.20
C ARG A 402 15.14 -3.14 -21.64
N PRO A 403 16.25 -3.01 -22.40
CA PRO A 403 16.18 -2.61 -23.80
C PRO A 403 15.52 -3.70 -24.65
N GLY A 404 14.39 -3.38 -25.27
CA GLY A 404 13.71 -4.24 -26.24
C GLY A 404 14.38 -4.21 -27.62
N LEU A 405 13.82 -4.98 -28.56
CA LEU A 405 14.34 -5.17 -29.93
C LEU A 405 14.58 -3.86 -30.70
N SER A 406 13.80 -2.81 -30.42
CA SER A 406 13.89 -1.48 -31.04
C SER A 406 14.84 -0.51 -30.33
N LYS A 407 15.61 -0.98 -29.32
CA LYS A 407 16.35 -0.17 -28.33
C LYS A 407 15.49 0.74 -27.44
N GLN A 408 14.17 0.67 -27.54
CA GLN A 408 13.26 1.30 -26.57
C GLN A 408 13.22 0.46 -25.29
N LEU A 409 13.06 1.11 -24.14
CA LEU A 409 12.96 0.42 -22.86
C LEU A 409 11.56 -0.16 -22.68
N VAL A 410 11.48 -1.44 -22.33
CA VAL A 410 10.23 -2.18 -22.15
C VAL A 410 10.23 -2.85 -20.77
N TRP A 411 9.11 -2.75 -20.07
CA TRP A 411 8.85 -3.52 -18.86
C TRP A 411 8.54 -4.96 -19.24
N GLU A 412 9.38 -5.90 -18.82
CA GLU A 412 9.18 -7.32 -19.05
C GLU A 412 9.04 -8.08 -17.73
N GLU A 413 8.10 -9.03 -17.69
CA GLU A 413 7.86 -9.89 -16.54
C GLU A 413 9.04 -10.85 -16.36
N ILE A 414 9.69 -10.79 -15.20
CA ILE A 414 10.85 -11.61 -14.82
C ILE A 414 10.54 -12.63 -13.72
N GLY A 415 9.37 -12.53 -13.09
CA GLY A 415 9.04 -13.32 -11.92
C GLY A 415 7.69 -12.99 -11.32
N VAL A 416 7.34 -13.76 -10.29
CA VAL A 416 6.10 -13.61 -9.52
C VAL A 416 6.42 -13.72 -8.04
N TRP A 417 5.85 -12.81 -7.25
CA TRP A 417 5.80 -12.86 -5.80
C TRP A 417 4.41 -13.30 -5.33
N LYS A 418 4.36 -14.17 -4.31
CA LYS A 418 3.12 -14.69 -3.72
C LYS A 418 3.25 -14.68 -2.20
N SER A 419 2.34 -13.99 -1.52
CA SER A 419 2.43 -13.82 -0.06
C SER A 419 2.26 -15.12 0.75
N TRP A 420 1.74 -16.19 0.13
CA TRP A 420 1.48 -17.48 0.78
C TRP A 420 2.56 -18.55 0.57
N GLU A 421 3.59 -18.28 -0.25
CA GLU A 421 4.70 -19.21 -0.49
C GLU A 421 5.89 -18.88 0.41
N LYS A 422 6.61 -19.89 0.93
CA LYS A 422 7.63 -19.70 1.97
C LYS A 422 8.86 -18.89 1.50
N GLU A 423 9.32 -19.13 0.29
CA GLU A 423 10.37 -18.31 -0.35
C GLU A 423 9.79 -17.05 -1.01
N GLY A 424 8.47 -17.01 -1.20
CA GLY A 424 7.68 -15.88 -1.65
C GLY A 424 7.92 -15.40 -3.08
N LEU A 425 9.12 -15.61 -3.65
CA LEU A 425 9.63 -14.85 -4.79
C LEU A 425 10.38 -15.75 -5.79
N ASP A 426 9.73 -16.13 -6.91
CA ASP A 426 10.42 -16.70 -8.07
C ASP A 426 10.75 -15.58 -9.07
N ILE A 427 12.03 -15.45 -9.43
CA ILE A 427 12.56 -14.49 -10.40
C ILE A 427 13.67 -15.15 -11.20
N LYS A 428 13.72 -14.88 -12.51
CA LYS A 428 14.76 -15.30 -13.45
C LYS A 428 15.20 -14.12 -14.33
N ASP A 429 16.42 -14.19 -14.87
CA ASP A 429 16.93 -13.33 -15.95
C ASP A 429 16.72 -11.81 -15.78
N ILE A 430 17.29 -11.25 -14.70
CA ILE A 430 17.36 -9.80 -14.49
C ILE A 430 18.48 -9.21 -15.38
N VAL A 431 18.17 -8.09 -16.06
CA VAL A 431 19.18 -7.15 -16.57
C VAL A 431 19.34 -6.06 -15.51
N TRP A 432 20.57 -5.86 -15.05
CA TRP A 432 20.93 -4.85 -14.06
C TRP A 432 21.40 -3.54 -14.73
N PRO A 433 21.49 -2.44 -13.96
CA PRO A 433 22.21 -1.24 -14.39
C PRO A 433 23.60 -1.57 -14.96
N GLY A 434 24.02 -0.82 -15.99
CA GLY A 434 25.20 -1.17 -16.79
C GLY A 434 24.97 -2.29 -17.82
N ASN A 435 23.74 -2.77 -17.99
CA ASN A 435 23.39 -3.88 -18.89
C ASN A 435 24.14 -5.19 -18.53
N THR A 436 24.26 -5.46 -17.23
CA THR A 436 24.96 -6.63 -16.68
C THR A 436 23.96 -7.68 -16.16
N HIS A 437 24.42 -8.92 -15.95
CA HIS A 437 23.63 -9.99 -15.31
C HIS A 437 24.02 -10.24 -13.84
N THR A 438 25.05 -9.53 -13.36
CA THR A 438 25.54 -9.59 -11.98
C THR A 438 24.83 -8.54 -11.13
N PRO A 439 24.19 -8.89 -9.99
CA PRO A 439 23.55 -7.91 -9.13
C PRO A 439 24.58 -6.92 -8.55
N PRO A 440 24.26 -5.62 -8.48
CA PRO A 440 25.07 -4.66 -7.75
C PRO A 440 25.22 -5.07 -6.28
N GLN A 441 26.35 -4.74 -5.65
CA GLN A 441 26.64 -5.14 -4.26
C GLN A 441 25.67 -4.52 -3.23
N GLY A 442 24.93 -3.48 -3.59
CA GLY A 442 23.99 -2.78 -2.68
C GLY A 442 24.66 -1.92 -1.62
N VAL A 443 26.00 -1.81 -1.63
CA VAL A 443 26.82 -0.96 -0.75
C VAL A 443 27.88 -0.20 -1.57
N PRO A 444 28.40 0.94 -1.09
CA PRO A 444 29.48 1.65 -1.75
C PRO A 444 30.77 0.82 -1.85
N GLU A 445 31.44 0.89 -3.01
CA GLU A 445 32.75 0.24 -3.23
C GLU A 445 33.90 0.94 -2.47
N LYS A 446 33.72 2.21 -2.08
CA LYS A 446 34.74 3.02 -1.38
C LYS A 446 34.11 3.80 -0.23
N PHE A 447 34.72 3.69 0.96
CA PHE A 447 34.32 4.41 2.17
C PHE A 447 35.28 5.58 2.43
N TYR A 448 34.74 6.80 2.50
CA TYR A 448 35.51 7.98 2.93
C TYR A 448 35.20 8.28 4.40
N LEU A 449 36.05 7.79 5.31
CA LEU A 449 35.89 8.03 6.74
C LEU A 449 36.30 9.45 7.12
N LYS A 450 35.33 10.28 7.51
CA LYS A 450 35.58 11.61 8.08
C LYS A 450 35.94 11.50 9.57
N ILE A 451 37.23 11.32 9.83
CA ILE A 451 37.78 11.29 11.20
C ILE A 451 37.90 12.74 11.71
N THR A 452 37.47 12.98 12.95
CA THR A 452 37.65 14.27 13.66
C THR A 452 38.35 13.99 14.97
N PHE A 453 39.34 14.82 15.31
CA PHE A 453 40.19 14.68 16.50
C PHE A 453 40.51 16.05 17.10
N LEU A 454 40.92 16.06 18.36
CA LEU A 454 41.51 17.22 19.04
C LEU A 454 43.04 17.08 19.01
N GLU A 455 43.76 18.19 19.15
CA GLU A 455 45.19 18.16 19.43
C GLU A 455 45.41 17.64 20.87
N GLU A 456 46.23 16.59 21.00
CA GLU A 456 46.52 15.94 22.29
C GLU A 456 47.94 15.36 22.26
N PRO A 457 48.98 16.16 22.55
CA PRO A 457 50.35 15.67 22.62
C PRO A 457 50.52 14.63 23.74
N PRO A 458 51.24 13.51 23.51
CA PRO A 458 52.04 13.19 22.32
C PRO A 458 51.29 12.42 21.22
N TYR A 459 50.00 12.12 21.40
CA TYR A 459 49.23 11.22 20.55
C TYR A 459 48.82 11.84 19.21
N ILE A 460 48.42 13.11 19.23
CA ILE A 460 47.98 13.87 18.06
C ILE A 460 48.62 15.26 18.14
N ASN A 461 49.58 15.50 17.25
CA ASN A 461 50.31 16.76 17.12
C ASN A 461 50.02 17.32 15.71
N LEU A 462 49.78 18.63 15.57
CA LEU A 462 49.37 19.25 14.30
C LEU A 462 50.56 19.89 13.53
N ALA A 463 50.77 19.53 12.25
CA ALA A 463 51.74 20.02 11.22
C ALA A 463 51.43 21.30 10.42
N PRO A 464 52.26 22.37 10.28
CA PRO A 464 52.17 23.20 9.08
C PRO A 464 52.78 22.37 7.94
N PRO A 465 52.20 22.43 6.72
CA PRO A 465 52.92 22.00 5.54
C PRO A 465 54.15 22.90 5.34
N ASP A 466 55.21 22.35 4.75
CA ASP A 466 56.36 23.14 4.31
C ASP A 466 55.88 24.26 3.36
N PRO A 467 56.20 25.54 3.63
CA PRO A 467 55.65 26.68 2.88
C PRO A 467 56.07 26.73 1.41
N VAL A 468 57.05 25.93 0.98
CA VAL A 468 57.51 25.88 -0.42
C VAL A 468 56.91 24.70 -1.19
N SER A 469 56.90 23.49 -0.61
CA SER A 469 56.40 22.28 -1.27
C SER A 469 54.92 21.98 -1.00
N GLY A 470 54.32 22.61 0.01
CA GLY A 470 52.94 22.35 0.44
C GLY A 470 52.70 20.97 1.06
N LYS A 471 53.77 20.18 1.29
CA LYS A 471 53.71 18.83 1.88
C LYS A 471 53.97 18.86 3.38
N CYS A 472 53.46 17.89 4.11
CA CYS A 472 53.83 17.70 5.52
C CYS A 472 55.33 17.39 5.63
N LEU A 473 56.02 18.00 6.59
CA LEU A 473 57.48 17.86 6.82
C LEU A 473 57.96 16.44 7.18
N VAL A 474 57.04 15.50 7.37
CA VAL A 474 57.31 14.11 7.73
C VAL A 474 56.56 13.21 6.76
N ASP A 475 57.21 12.18 6.22
CA ASP A 475 56.63 11.19 5.28
C ASP A 475 55.45 10.34 5.86
N ARG A 476 54.99 10.68 7.06
CA ARG A 476 53.86 10.06 7.78
C ARG A 476 52.75 11.07 8.16
N GLY A 477 52.90 12.35 7.81
CA GLY A 477 51.92 13.39 8.10
C GLY A 477 50.74 13.34 7.13
N VAL A 478 49.52 13.42 7.66
CA VAL A 478 48.27 13.45 6.86
C VAL A 478 47.69 14.86 6.88
N HIS A 479 47.31 15.38 5.70
CA HIS A 479 46.62 16.66 5.61
C HIS A 479 45.27 16.63 6.34
N CYS A 480 45.08 17.55 7.28
CA CYS A 480 43.85 17.74 8.02
C CYS A 480 43.32 19.17 7.82
N ARG A 481 42.05 19.41 8.18
CA ARG A 481 41.43 20.74 8.16
C ARG A 481 41.09 21.15 9.59
N VAL A 482 41.72 22.22 10.06
CA VAL A 482 41.42 22.82 11.38
C VAL A 482 40.16 23.66 11.27
N ALA A 483 39.23 23.51 12.22
CA ALA A 483 38.03 24.34 12.30
C ALA A 483 38.36 25.67 12.98
N LYS A 484 37.83 26.79 12.46
CA LYS A 484 37.99 28.10 13.10
C LYS A 484 37.17 28.15 14.39
N GLU A 485 37.61 28.94 15.37
CA GLU A 485 36.99 29.01 16.69
C GLU A 485 35.52 29.48 16.65
N SER A 486 35.17 30.33 15.66
CA SER A 486 33.80 30.68 15.29
C SER A 486 32.91 29.47 14.98
N ASP A 487 33.47 28.47 14.31
CA ASP A 487 32.76 27.31 13.76
C ASP A 487 32.68 26.16 14.78
N MET A 488 33.48 26.23 15.85
CA MET A 488 33.49 25.25 16.94
C MET A 488 32.31 25.45 17.89
N VAL A 489 31.95 26.70 18.21
CA VAL A 489 30.84 27.04 19.12
C VAL A 489 29.50 26.45 18.63
N GLU A 490 29.26 26.47 17.31
CA GLU A 490 28.04 25.95 16.70
C GLU A 490 27.98 24.40 16.68
N ARG A 491 29.13 23.72 16.78
CA ARG A 491 29.22 22.25 16.64
C ARG A 491 29.34 21.50 17.97
N ILE A 492 29.89 22.12 19.01
CA ILE A 492 30.13 21.45 20.32
C ILE A 492 28.82 20.92 20.94
N GLY A 493 27.68 21.61 20.75
CA GLY A 493 26.36 21.15 21.22
C GLY A 493 25.86 19.85 20.56
N SER A 494 26.33 19.52 19.36
CA SER A 494 25.98 18.29 18.63
C SER A 494 26.89 17.11 18.99
N VAL A 495 28.18 17.38 19.24
CA VAL A 495 29.19 16.33 19.43
C VAL A 495 29.11 15.69 20.82
N ILE A 496 28.86 16.48 21.88
CA ILE A 496 28.79 15.96 23.26
C ILE A 496 27.66 14.91 23.39
N ASN A 497 26.48 15.19 22.83
CA ASN A 497 25.32 14.27 22.82
C ASN A 497 25.59 12.93 22.08
N ASN A 498 26.52 12.92 21.11
CA ASN A 498 26.84 11.71 20.34
C ASN A 498 27.96 10.87 20.97
N MET A 499 28.92 11.48 21.67
CA MET A 499 30.02 10.73 22.30
C MET A 499 29.59 9.99 23.56
N GLU A 500 28.67 10.53 24.39
CA GLU A 500 28.21 9.82 25.59
C GLU A 500 27.46 8.50 25.27
N LYS A 501 26.82 8.42 24.10
CA LYS A 501 26.12 7.19 23.64
C LYS A 501 27.03 6.10 23.10
N ARG A 502 28.33 6.33 22.91
CA ARG A 502 29.27 5.36 22.29
C ARG A 502 30.52 5.08 23.14
N LYS A 503 30.36 4.95 24.46
CA LYS A 503 31.37 4.30 25.33
C LYS A 503 31.44 2.79 25.08
N GLN A 504 32.01 2.39 23.94
CA GLN A 504 32.46 1.03 23.71
C GLN A 504 33.96 1.05 23.35
N SER A 505 34.76 0.40 24.18
CA SER A 505 36.23 0.42 24.11
C SER A 505 36.73 -0.23 22.82
N LEU A 506 37.12 0.60 21.84
CA LEU A 506 37.73 0.14 20.59
C LEU A 506 39.18 0.64 20.51
N ARG A 507 40.11 -0.21 20.96
CA ARG A 507 41.54 -0.06 20.64
C ARG A 507 41.74 -0.47 19.18
N TYR A 508 41.84 0.47 18.27
CA TYR A 508 42.29 0.20 16.90
C TYR A 508 43.58 0.95 16.57
N ARG A 509 44.50 0.23 15.93
CA ARG A 509 45.70 0.78 15.31
C ARG A 509 45.28 1.36 13.96
N ILE A 510 45.16 2.67 13.86
CA ILE A 510 44.79 3.34 12.60
C ILE A 510 45.99 3.25 11.65
N GLN A 511 45.82 2.53 10.54
CA GLN A 511 46.71 2.58 9.40
C GLN A 511 45.99 3.41 8.33
N SER A 512 46.56 4.57 7.99
CA SER A 512 45.94 5.55 7.11
C SER A 512 45.79 5.01 5.68
N VAL A 513 44.68 5.39 5.03
CA VAL A 513 44.41 5.03 3.64
C VAL A 513 45.45 5.71 2.75
N VAL A 514 46.26 4.91 2.06
CA VAL A 514 47.15 5.35 1.00
C VAL A 514 46.33 5.47 -0.29
N ASP A 515 46.42 6.62 -0.96
CA ASP A 515 45.93 6.77 -2.34
C ASP A 515 46.96 6.10 -3.27
N GLU A 516 46.78 4.80 -3.54
CA GLU A 516 47.72 4.03 -4.37
C GLU A 516 47.68 4.49 -5.83
N ARG A 517 48.70 5.26 -6.23
CA ARG A 517 49.16 5.33 -7.61
C ARG A 517 50.65 4.95 -7.69
N GLU A 518 50.89 3.76 -8.23
CA GLU A 518 52.12 3.22 -8.83
C GLU A 518 53.48 3.57 -8.17
N GLY A 519 54.16 2.57 -7.58
CA GLY A 519 55.58 2.64 -7.24
C GLY A 519 56.13 1.39 -6.55
N HIS A 520 57.29 0.88 -6.97
CA HIS A 520 57.90 -0.35 -6.45
C HIS A 520 58.73 -0.17 -5.16
N ALA A 521 58.63 -1.17 -4.27
CA ALA A 521 59.66 -1.78 -3.41
C ALA A 521 60.58 -0.89 -2.51
N GLY A 522 60.51 -1.13 -1.20
CA GLY A 522 61.50 -0.71 -0.19
C GLY A 522 61.17 -1.30 1.19
N ASN A 523 62.17 -1.63 2.02
CA ASN A 523 61.99 -2.46 3.22
C ASN A 523 62.76 -1.90 4.44
N VAL A 524 62.15 -1.93 5.65
CA VAL A 524 62.78 -1.76 7.01
C VAL A 524 63.26 -0.31 7.37
N PRO A 525 63.37 0.14 8.65
CA PRO A 525 62.94 -0.39 9.98
C PRO A 525 61.95 0.52 10.77
N GLN A 526 61.60 0.08 11.99
CA GLN A 526 60.90 0.84 13.03
C GLN A 526 61.82 1.82 13.78
N SER A 527 61.32 3.02 14.06
CA SER A 527 61.71 3.83 15.23
C SER A 527 60.53 4.71 15.65
N GLU A 528 60.40 4.93 16.96
CA GLU A 528 59.40 5.78 17.60
C GLU A 528 59.91 7.21 17.65
N GLU A 529 59.14 8.16 17.11
CA GLU A 529 59.08 9.59 17.49
C GLU A 529 58.10 10.28 16.54
N ASN A 530 56.98 10.79 17.07
CA ASN A 530 55.97 11.51 16.29
C ASN A 530 55.78 12.89 16.92
N ILE A 531 56.25 13.95 16.23
CA ILE A 531 55.99 15.36 16.58
C ILE A 531 55.58 16.09 15.29
N ALA A 532 54.67 17.06 15.43
CA ALA A 532 54.13 17.92 14.38
C ALA A 532 53.68 19.25 15.06
N THR A 533 54.14 20.45 14.63
CA THR A 533 54.04 21.75 15.37
C THR A 533 53.44 22.95 14.57
N CYS A 534 52.12 23.18 14.63
CA CYS A 534 51.27 23.86 13.61
C CYS A 534 51.48 25.37 13.37
N ASP A 535 50.98 25.88 12.22
CA ASP A 535 50.85 27.33 11.97
C ASP A 535 49.59 27.76 11.16
N THR A 536 49.36 29.08 11.17
CA THR A 536 48.14 29.83 10.88
C THR A 536 48.19 30.59 9.56
N GLY A 537 47.02 30.71 8.89
CA GLY A 537 46.81 31.44 7.63
C GLY A 537 45.38 31.33 7.12
#